data_AF-A0ABD6CLG8-F1
#
_entry.id   AF-A0ABD6CLG8-F1
#
_cell.length_a   1.000
_cell.length_b   1.000
_cell.length_c   1.000
_cell.angle_alpha   90.00
_cell.angle_beta   90.00
_cell.angle_gamma   90.00
#
_symmetry.space_group_name_H-M   'P 1'
#
loop_
_entity.id
_entity.type
_entity.pdbx_description
1 polymer ?
#
loop_
_entity_poly.entity_id
_entity_poly.type
_entity_poly.pdbx_seq_one_letter_code
_entity_poly.pdbx_strand_id
1 'polypeptide(L)'
;MVPDPSSDARDRPELDEPSDGAVDDATYDLVYRATREAIWDVVGAATLILFYLALAAISLSIAVGGIGPFLRGSTSSVALVVGVAALVVGVFALFRVYRLVTE
;
A
#
# COMPACT_ATOMS: atom_id res chain seq x y z
N MET A 1 -34.33 -49.88 -14.12
CA MET A 1 -33.73 -49.15 -15.26
C MET A 1 -34.04 -47.68 -15.03
N VAL A 2 -33.02 -46.89 -14.68
CA VAL A 2 -33.13 -45.45 -14.42
C VAL A 2 -32.71 -44.73 -15.70
N PRO A 3 -33.49 -43.77 -16.23
CA PRO A 3 -33.11 -43.00 -17.42
C PRO A 3 -31.93 -42.07 -17.15
N ASP A 4 -31.01 -41.97 -18.10
CA ASP A 4 -29.83 -41.11 -18.05
C ASP A 4 -30.20 -39.62 -18.28
N PRO A 5 -29.73 -38.66 -17.44
CA PRO A 5 -30.03 -37.24 -17.55
C PRO A 5 -29.20 -36.49 -18.62
N SER A 6 -28.42 -37.19 -19.44
CA SER A 6 -27.41 -36.59 -20.33
C SER A 6 -27.89 -36.29 -21.75
N SER A 7 -29.18 -36.49 -22.06
CA SER A 7 -29.70 -36.33 -23.43
C SER A 7 -30.47 -35.02 -23.69
N ASP A 8 -30.79 -34.22 -22.67
CA ASP A 8 -31.71 -33.07 -22.82
C ASP A 8 -31.01 -31.69 -22.87
N ALA A 9 -29.69 -31.65 -22.86
CA ALA A 9 -28.92 -30.41 -22.73
C ALA A 9 -28.45 -29.80 -24.08
N ARG A 10 -28.87 -30.32 -25.23
CA ARG A 10 -28.33 -29.92 -26.55
C ARG A 10 -29.23 -29.07 -27.43
N ASP A 11 -30.42 -28.69 -26.98
CA ASP A 11 -31.36 -27.95 -27.83
C ASP A 11 -32.10 -26.84 -27.06
N ARG A 12 -31.32 -25.99 -26.36
CA ARG A 12 -31.84 -24.67 -25.98
C ARG A 12 -31.40 -23.69 -27.07
N PRO A 13 -32.33 -23.11 -27.85
CA PRO A 13 -31.98 -21.98 -28.67
C PRO A 13 -31.43 -20.90 -27.75
N GLU A 14 -30.21 -20.44 -28.03
CA GLU A 14 -29.67 -19.20 -27.46
C GLU A 14 -30.66 -18.10 -27.83
N LEU A 15 -31.56 -17.81 -26.90
CA LEU A 15 -32.37 -16.61 -26.98
C LEU A 15 -31.39 -15.46 -26.78
N ASP A 16 -31.03 -14.84 -27.90
CA ASP A 16 -30.51 -13.47 -27.98
C ASP A 16 -31.58 -12.54 -27.35
N GLU A 17 -31.72 -12.57 -26.03
CA GLU A 17 -32.35 -11.50 -25.29
C GLU A 17 -31.39 -10.30 -25.37
N PRO A 18 -31.86 -9.13 -25.84
CA PRO A 18 -31.02 -7.94 -25.90
C PRO A 18 -30.56 -7.65 -24.47
N SER A 19 -29.25 -7.72 -24.29
CA SER A 19 -28.59 -7.78 -23.00
C SER A 19 -28.69 -6.46 -22.24
N ASP A 20 -29.84 -6.21 -21.62
CA ASP A 20 -30.03 -5.14 -20.64
C ASP A 20 -29.14 -5.38 -19.42
N GLY A 21 -28.90 -6.66 -19.09
CA GLY A 21 -27.97 -7.10 -18.04
C GLY A 21 -26.49 -6.86 -18.36
N ALA A 22 -26.02 -7.01 -19.60
CA ALA A 22 -24.60 -6.78 -19.91
C ALA A 22 -24.20 -5.29 -19.86
N VAL A 23 -25.15 -4.37 -20.07
CA VAL A 23 -24.89 -2.93 -19.93
C VAL A 23 -24.78 -2.55 -18.44
N ASP A 24 -25.64 -3.13 -17.59
CA ASP A 24 -25.59 -2.96 -16.13
C ASP A 24 -24.35 -3.63 -15.52
N ASP A 25 -24.00 -4.85 -15.95
CA ASP A 25 -22.79 -5.56 -15.50
C ASP A 25 -21.51 -4.83 -15.91
N ALA A 26 -21.43 -4.32 -17.15
CA ALA A 26 -20.28 -3.55 -17.60
C ALA A 26 -20.12 -2.23 -16.82
N THR A 27 -21.24 -1.59 -16.46
CA THR A 27 -21.22 -0.36 -15.65
C THR A 27 -20.82 -0.67 -14.20
N TYR A 28 -21.34 -1.76 -13.63
CA TYR A 28 -20.98 -2.22 -12.31
C TYR A 28 -19.49 -2.58 -12.20
N ASP A 29 -18.96 -3.32 -13.18
CA ASP A 29 -17.55 -3.71 -13.22
C ASP A 29 -16.61 -2.50 -13.33
N LEU A 30 -17.00 -1.47 -14.09
CA LEU A 30 -16.24 -0.22 -14.18
C LEU A 30 -16.21 0.51 -12.84
N VAL A 31 -17.36 0.68 -12.19
CA VAL A 31 -17.45 1.35 -10.88
C VAL A 31 -16.70 0.55 -9.83
N TYR A 32 -16.83 -0.77 -9.83
CA TYR A 32 -16.14 -1.67 -8.92
C TYR A 32 -14.62 -1.60 -9.11
N ARG A 33 -14.13 -1.71 -10.35
CA ARG A 33 -12.70 -1.61 -10.66
C ARG A 33 -12.14 -0.25 -10.26
N ALA A 34 -12.82 0.84 -10.64
CA ALA A 34 -12.39 2.19 -10.31
C ALA A 34 -12.33 2.41 -8.79
N THR A 35 -13.35 1.96 -8.07
CA THR A 35 -13.40 2.07 -6.60
C THR A 35 -12.32 1.23 -5.94
N ARG A 36 -12.13 0.00 -6.41
CA ARG A 36 -11.07 -0.89 -5.93
C ARG A 36 -9.69 -0.28 -6.16
N GLU A 37 -9.43 0.28 -7.34
CA GLU A 37 -8.16 0.93 -7.65
C GLU A 37 -7.91 2.14 -6.77
N ALA A 38 -8.93 3.00 -6.56
CA ALA A 38 -8.82 4.13 -5.65
C ALA A 38 -8.55 3.69 -4.21
N ILE A 39 -9.24 2.66 -3.72
CA ILE A 39 -9.01 2.11 -2.36
C ILE A 39 -7.58 1.56 -2.25
N TRP A 40 -7.12 0.80 -3.23
CA TRP A 40 -5.76 0.23 -3.21
C TRP A 40 -4.67 1.29 -3.30
N ASP A 41 -4.92 2.39 -4.02
CA ASP A 41 -4.00 3.52 -4.08
C ASP A 41 -3.88 4.21 -2.71
N VAL A 42 -5.02 4.51 -2.06
CA VAL A 42 -5.05 5.11 -0.73
C VAL A 42 -4.41 4.20 0.32
N VAL A 43 -4.73 2.91 0.31
CA VAL A 43 -4.14 1.92 1.24
C VAL A 43 -2.65 1.78 0.99
N GLY A 44 -2.22 1.79 -0.27
CA GLY A 44 -0.82 1.79 -0.66
C GLY A 44 -0.08 3.01 -0.12
N ALA A 45 -0.59 4.21 -0.38
CA ALA A 45 -0.02 5.47 0.10
C ALA A 45 0.02 5.52 1.64
N ALA A 46 -1.06 5.13 2.31
CA ALA A 46 -1.14 5.08 3.77
C ALA A 46 -0.10 4.12 4.37
N THR A 47 0.05 2.93 3.79
CA THR A 47 1.05 1.95 4.25
C THR A 47 2.47 2.49 4.06
N LEU A 48 2.73 3.17 2.95
CA LEU A 48 4.01 3.78 2.63
C LEU A 48 4.36 4.92 3.60
N ILE A 49 3.36 5.75 3.96
CA ILE A 49 3.50 6.80 4.99
C ILE A 49 3.83 6.17 6.35
N LEU A 50 3.07 5.16 6.77
CA LEU A 50 3.31 4.47 8.05
C LEU A 50 4.70 3.84 8.09
N PHE A 51 5.15 3.26 6.98
CA PHE A 51 6.51 2.73 6.87
C PHE A 51 7.57 3.81 7.06
N TYR A 52 7.43 4.96 6.41
CA TYR A 52 8.37 6.07 6.59
C TYR A 52 8.32 6.67 8.00
N LEU A 53 7.14 6.75 8.62
CA LEU A 53 7.00 7.18 10.02
C LEU A 53 7.71 6.21 10.97
N ALA A 54 7.53 4.91 10.79
CA ALA A 54 8.24 3.90 11.57
C ALA A 54 9.75 4.00 11.37
N LEU A 55 10.21 4.15 10.11
CA LEU A 55 11.61 4.34 9.79
C LEU A 55 12.19 5.59 10.47
N ALA A 56 11.47 6.72 10.43
CA ALA A 56 11.86 7.96 11.09
C ALA A 56 11.93 7.81 12.61
N ALA A 57 10.98 7.10 13.23
CA ALA A 57 10.98 6.84 14.66
C ALA A 57 12.18 5.99 15.09
N ILE A 58 12.47 4.91 14.35
CA ILE A 58 13.63 4.04 14.60
C ILE A 58 14.93 4.83 14.43
N SER A 59 15.05 5.58 13.34
CA SER A 59 16.25 6.36 13.07
C SER A 59 16.46 7.47 14.11
N LEU A 60 15.39 8.10 14.59
CA LEU A 60 15.45 9.07 15.67
C LEU A 60 15.88 8.42 16.99
N SER A 61 15.39 7.23 17.31
CA SER A 61 15.84 6.46 18.49
C SER A 61 17.34 6.18 18.44
N ILE A 62 17.84 5.72 17.29
CA ILE A 62 19.27 5.49 17.05
C ILE A 62 20.07 6.80 17.17
N ALA A 63 19.56 7.90 16.60
CA ALA A 63 20.22 9.20 16.66
C ALA A 63 20.34 9.71 18.09
N VAL A 64 19.28 9.61 18.90
CA VAL A 64 19.31 9.98 20.32
C VAL A 64 20.32 9.11 21.09
N GLY A 65 20.35 7.81 20.81
CA GLY A 65 21.29 6.86 21.41
C GLY A 65 22.75 7.08 21.03
N GLY A 66 23.03 7.53 19.80
CA GLY A 66 24.40 7.80 19.32
C GLY A 66 24.92 9.20 19.67
N ILE A 67 24.07 10.22 19.55
CA ILE A 67 24.44 11.63 19.77
C ILE A 67 24.40 11.98 21.27
N GLY A 68 23.43 11.47 22.02
CA GLY A 68 23.24 11.79 23.44
C GLY A 68 24.47 11.50 24.32
N PRO A 69 25.12 10.33 24.22
CA PRO A 69 26.33 10.02 24.97
C PRO A 69 27.53 10.88 24.57
N PHE A 70 27.65 11.24 23.29
CA PHE A 70 28.73 12.10 22.80
C PHE A 70 28.64 13.51 23.42
N LEU A 71 27.42 14.07 23.49
CA LEU A 71 27.17 15.36 24.16
C LEU A 71 27.43 15.33 25.68
N ARG A 72 27.37 14.14 26.30
CA ARG A 72 27.68 13.94 27.73
C ARG A 72 29.17 13.68 28.01
N GLY A 73 30.04 13.82 27.00
CA GLY A 73 31.49 13.70 27.16
C GLY A 73 32.09 12.35 26.75
N SER A 74 31.30 11.45 26.12
CA SER A 74 31.84 10.22 25.53
C SER A 74 32.65 10.51 24.26
N THR A 75 33.86 9.95 24.15
CA THR A 75 34.81 10.18 23.04
C THR A 75 34.61 9.23 21.84
N SER A 76 33.50 8.47 21.76
CA SER A 76 33.32 7.52 20.66
C SER A 76 32.82 8.21 19.38
N SER A 77 33.75 8.56 18.48
CA SER A 77 33.44 9.16 17.16
C SER A 77 32.51 8.29 16.30
N VAL A 78 32.59 6.96 16.44
CA VAL A 78 31.73 6.01 15.70
C VAL A 78 30.26 6.17 16.07
N ALA A 79 29.93 6.34 17.35
CA ALA A 79 28.55 6.50 17.80
C ALA A 79 27.93 7.81 17.27
N LEU A 80 28.74 8.87 17.16
CA LEU A 80 28.32 10.14 16.58
C LEU A 80 28.02 10.00 15.09
N VAL A 81 28.89 9.35 14.32
CA VAL A 81 28.69 9.14 12.87
C VAL A 81 27.41 8.35 12.61
N VAL A 82 27.20 7.26 13.37
CA VAL A 82 25.98 6.43 13.27
C VAL A 82 24.74 7.25 13.62
N GLY A 83 24.80 8.07 14.67
CA GLY A 83 23.68 8.92 15.07
C GLY A 83 23.34 9.99 14.03
N VAL A 84 24.34 10.64 13.43
CA VAL A 84 24.13 11.63 12.36
C VAL A 84 23.56 10.97 11.09
N ALA A 85 24.09 9.82 10.68
CA ALA A 85 23.57 9.07 9.55
C ALA A 85 22.10 8.68 9.76
N ALA A 86 21.75 8.21 10.96
CA ALA A 86 20.37 7.91 11.31
C ALA A 86 19.48 9.17 11.25
N LEU A 87 19.97 10.32 11.69
CA LEU A 87 19.23 11.58 11.56
C LEU A 87 18.94 11.95 10.11
N VAL A 88 19.92 11.82 9.21
CA VAL A 88 19.75 12.07 7.77
C VAL A 88 18.67 11.17 7.18
N VAL A 89 18.69 9.88 7.53
CA VAL A 89 17.66 8.92 7.08
C VAL A 89 16.27 9.31 7.59
N GLY A 90 16.16 9.72 8.86
CA GLY A 90 14.89 10.16 9.44
C GLY A 90 14.32 11.41 8.77
N VAL A 91 15.17 12.41 8.50
CA VAL A 91 14.78 13.62 7.77
C VAL A 91 14.36 13.29 6.34
N PHE A 92 15.09 12.40 5.66
CA PHE A 92 14.72 11.94 4.32
C PHE A 92 13.36 11.23 4.30
N ALA A 93 13.09 10.39 5.31
CA ALA A 93 11.79 9.72 5.45
C ALA A 93 10.65 10.74 5.65
N LEU A 94 10.83 11.75 6.51
CA LEU A 94 9.86 12.83 6.70
C LEU A 94 9.64 13.65 5.43
N PHE A 95 10.71 13.96 4.70
CA PHE A 95 10.62 14.65 3.41
C PHE A 95 9.81 13.86 2.40
N ARG A 96 9.99 12.54 2.34
CA ARG A 96 9.20 11.65 1.49
C ARG A 96 7.72 11.64 1.85
N VAL A 97 7.38 11.64 3.14
CA VAL A 97 6.00 11.77 3.61
C VAL A 97 5.41 13.12 3.19
N TYR A 98 6.14 14.21 3.42
CA TYR A 98 5.70 15.55 3.02
C TYR A 98 5.41 15.62 1.52
N ARG A 99 6.30 15.07 0.69
CA ARG A 99 6.12 15.05 -0.75
C ARG A 99 4.91 14.22 -1.17
N LEU A 100 4.72 13.04 -0.58
CA LEU A 100 3.58 12.16 -0.89
C LEU A 100 2.22 12.76 -0.48
N VAL A 101 2.20 13.67 0.50
CA VAL A 101 0.99 14.37 0.94
C VAL A 101 0.72 15.64 0.13
N THR A 102 1.77 16.25 -0.44
CA THR A 102 1.68 17.55 -1.12
C THR A 102 1.57 17.42 -2.64
N GLU A 103 1.99 16.29 -3.21
CA GLU A 103 1.66 15.87 -4.59
C GLU A 103 0.26 15.25 -4.65
#